data_AF-A0A240C0J6-F1
#
_entry.id   AF-A0A240C0J6-F1
#
_cell.length_a   1.000
_cell.length_b   1.000
_cell.length_c   1.000
_cell.angle_alpha   90.00
_cell.angle_beta   90.00
_cell.angle_gamma   90.00
#
_symmetry.space_group_name_H-M   'P 1'
#
loop_
_entity.id
_entity.type
_entity.pdbx_description
1 polymer ?
#
loop_
_entity_poly.entity_id
_entity_poly.type
_entity_poly.pdbx_seq_one_letter_code
_entity_poly.pdbx_strand_id
1 'polypeptide(L)'
;MDGLKIGNTIKVNTKNGYMIAKVLDTYNDGFVVTTDEGDNCWLSYETDWEKIPSSKKLENKKRPKHYGDAEFDLIDYWCTRYSKEELRGAFKSQLSKYTDRLGYKDDEIDELDKIIDYTTRYRDHLKKVAETNEK
;
A
#
# COMPACT_ATOMS: atom_id res chain seq x y z
N MET A 1 20.34 -23.81 -12.30
CA MET A 1 19.36 -23.23 -11.34
C MET A 1 19.46 -21.72 -11.45
N ASP A 2 19.17 -21.20 -12.64
CA ASP A 2 19.48 -19.81 -12.99
C ASP A 2 18.27 -18.92 -12.72
N GLY A 3 18.51 -17.85 -11.96
CA GLY A 3 17.69 -16.64 -12.08
C GLY A 3 16.92 -16.21 -10.85
N LEU A 4 16.90 -16.96 -9.75
CA LEU A 4 16.45 -16.42 -8.46
C LEU A 4 17.58 -15.59 -7.85
N LYS A 5 17.29 -14.33 -7.54
CA LYS A 5 18.23 -13.36 -6.96
C LYS A 5 17.53 -12.66 -5.81
N ILE A 6 18.32 -12.20 -4.86
CA ILE A 6 17.86 -11.28 -3.81
C ILE A 6 17.12 -10.10 -4.46
N GLY A 7 15.97 -9.75 -3.91
CA GLY A 7 15.10 -8.70 -4.40
C GLY A 7 14.08 -9.13 -5.45
N ASN A 8 14.17 -10.34 -6.01
CA ASN A 8 13.15 -10.86 -6.92
C ASN A 8 11.81 -11.02 -6.20
N THR A 9 10.73 -10.65 -6.88
CA THR A 9 9.37 -11.00 -6.45
C THR A 9 8.99 -12.36 -7.01
N ILE A 10 8.45 -13.21 -6.15
CA ILE A 10 7.94 -14.52 -6.51
C ILE A 10 6.49 -14.67 -6.06
N LYS A 11 5.76 -15.52 -6.76
CA LYS A 11 4.46 -16.02 -6.33
C LYS A 11 4.64 -17.46 -5.89
N VAL A 12 4.26 -17.74 -4.64
CA VAL A 12 4.34 -19.08 -4.04
C VAL A 12 2.92 -19.62 -3.97
N ASN A 13 2.68 -20.76 -4.62
CA ASN A 13 1.37 -21.38 -4.64
C ASN A 13 1.17 -22.20 -3.35
N THR A 14 0.03 -22.00 -2.71
CA THR A 14 -0.39 -22.75 -1.52
C THR A 14 -1.66 -23.53 -1.84
N LYS A 15 -2.01 -24.53 -1.01
CA LYS A 15 -3.24 -25.32 -1.20
C LYS A 15 -4.51 -24.45 -1.30
N ASN A 16 -4.51 -23.27 -0.68
CA ASN A 16 -5.66 -22.38 -0.58
C ASN A 16 -5.53 -21.10 -1.43
N GLY A 17 -4.51 -21.00 -2.30
CA GLY A 17 -4.30 -19.82 -3.14
C GLY A 17 -2.84 -19.58 -3.44
N TYR A 18 -2.40 -18.33 -3.29
CA TYR A 18 -1.01 -17.97 -3.48
C TYR A 18 -0.63 -16.81 -2.56
N MET A 19 0.66 -16.72 -2.26
CA MET A 19 1.25 -15.59 -1.57
C MET A 19 2.29 -14.92 -2.48
N ILE A 20 2.42 -13.61 -2.37
CA ILE A 20 3.48 -12.86 -3.05
C ILE A 20 4.56 -12.61 -2.02
N ALA A 21 5.80 -12.91 -2.39
CA ALA A 21 6.93 -12.72 -1.51
C ALA A 21 8.14 -12.17 -2.25
N LYS A 22 8.99 -11.44 -1.54
CA LYS A 22 10.26 -10.91 -2.05
C LYS A 22 11.41 -11.69 -1.46
N VAL A 23 12.31 -12.16 -2.31
CA VAL A 23 13.49 -12.93 -1.87
C VAL A 23 14.43 -12.01 -1.10
N LEU A 24 14.70 -12.38 0.14
CA LEU A 24 15.66 -11.70 1.01
C LEU A 24 17.06 -12.30 0.87
N ASP A 25 17.14 -13.63 0.83
CA ASP A 25 18.42 -14.33 0.79
C ASP A 25 18.27 -15.71 0.12
N THR A 26 19.36 -16.25 -0.42
CA THR A 26 19.38 -17.52 -1.14
C THR A 26 20.50 -18.42 -0.65
N TYR A 27 20.18 -19.68 -0.41
CA TYR A 27 21.08 -20.71 0.07
C TYR A 27 21.11 -21.88 -0.93
N ASN A 28 21.94 -22.89 -0.64
CA ASN A 28 22.10 -24.04 -1.52
C ASN A 28 20.86 -24.95 -1.54
N ASP A 29 20.09 -24.97 -0.46
CA ASP A 29 18.94 -25.86 -0.23
C ASP A 29 17.59 -25.13 -0.17
N GLY A 30 17.60 -23.80 -0.15
CA GLY A 30 16.39 -22.99 -0.09
C GLY A 30 16.68 -21.51 -0.14
N PHE A 31 15.70 -20.71 0.22
CA PHE A 31 15.79 -19.26 0.21
C PHE A 31 14.82 -18.66 1.24
N VAL A 32 15.14 -17.46 1.71
CA VAL A 32 14.31 -16.69 2.64
C VAL A 32 13.54 -15.66 1.85
N VAL A 33 12.25 -15.52 2.17
CA VAL A 33 11.38 -14.51 1.58
C VAL A 33 10.67 -13.70 2.64
N THR A 34 10.30 -12.47 2.31
CA THR A 34 9.36 -11.66 3.08
C THR A 34 8.02 -11.59 2.34
N THR A 35 6.91 -11.85 3.02
CA THR A 35 5.56 -11.78 2.45
C THR A 35 5.09 -10.34 2.28
N ASP A 36 4.00 -10.13 1.53
CA ASP A 36 3.36 -8.81 1.47
C ASP A 36 2.71 -8.37 2.79
N GLU A 37 2.62 -9.27 3.78
CA GLU A 37 2.18 -9.00 5.15
C GLU A 37 3.35 -8.70 6.11
N GLY A 38 4.59 -8.81 5.64
CA GLY A 38 5.80 -8.50 6.42
C GLY A 38 6.40 -9.68 7.19
N ASP A 39 5.87 -10.90 7.01
CA ASP A 39 6.39 -12.10 7.64
C ASP A 39 7.59 -12.67 6.87
N ASN A 40 8.60 -13.16 7.58
CA ASN A 40 9.76 -13.81 6.98
C ASN A 40 9.59 -15.33 7.03
N CYS A 41 9.76 -15.99 5.88
CA CYS A 41 9.58 -17.44 5.73
C CYS A 41 10.75 -18.07 4.98
N TRP A 42 11.14 -19.27 5.40
CA TRP A 42 12.06 -20.12 4.65
C TRP A 42 11.28 -20.99 3.66
N LEU A 43 11.74 -21.05 2.42
CA LEU A 43 11.17 -21.88 1.36
C LEU A 43 12.25 -22.77 0.73
N SER A 44 11.92 -24.05 0.55
CA SER A 44 12.74 -24.97 -0.25
C SER A 44 12.55 -24.67 -1.74
N TYR A 45 13.57 -24.95 -2.56
CA TYR A 45 13.44 -24.89 -4.02
C TYR A 45 12.39 -25.85 -4.59
N GLU A 46 12.03 -26.89 -3.83
CA GLU A 46 10.97 -27.85 -4.19
C GLU A 46 9.55 -27.29 -3.98
N THR A 47 9.43 -26.15 -3.28
CA THR A 47 8.14 -25.47 -3.12
C THR A 47 7.62 -25.05 -4.50
N ASP A 48 6.31 -25.10 -4.71
CA ASP A 48 5.70 -24.60 -5.94
C ASP A 48 5.71 -23.06 -5.96
N TRP A 49 6.64 -22.48 -6.73
CA TRP A 49 6.78 -21.04 -6.90
C TRP A 49 7.10 -20.65 -8.34
N GLU A 50 6.66 -19.45 -8.72
CA GLU A 50 6.97 -18.85 -10.01
C GLU A 50 7.61 -17.47 -9.83
N LYS A 51 8.66 -17.19 -10.59
CA LYS A 51 9.30 -15.87 -10.61
C LYS A 51 8.41 -14.87 -11.35
N ILE A 52 8.10 -13.75 -10.71
CA ILE A 52 7.40 -12.64 -11.36
C ILE A 52 8.46 -11.78 -12.07
N PRO A 53 8.40 -11.60 -13.41
CA PRO A 53 9.35 -10.76 -14.12
C PRO A 53 9.25 -9.32 -13.64
N SER A 54 10.38 -8.66 -13.36
CA SER A 54 10.42 -7.26 -12.93
C SER A 54 9.81 -6.29 -13.95
N SER A 55 9.75 -6.66 -15.23
CA SER A 55 9.10 -5.90 -16.31
C SER A 55 7.59 -6.12 -16.41
N LYS A 56 7.05 -7.14 -15.74
CA LYS A 56 5.62 -7.30 -15.58
C LYS A 56 5.23 -6.32 -14.48
N LYS A 57 4.73 -5.13 -14.86
CA LYS A 57 3.83 -4.39 -13.98
C LYS A 57 2.82 -5.43 -13.52
N LEU A 58 2.90 -5.84 -12.25
CA LEU A 58 1.82 -6.56 -11.61
C LEU A 58 0.59 -5.73 -11.96
N GLU A 59 -0.29 -6.25 -12.81
CA GLU A 59 -1.58 -5.61 -13.04
C GLU A 59 -2.09 -5.30 -11.64
N ASN A 60 -2.20 -3.99 -11.34
CA ASN A 60 -2.61 -3.50 -10.04
C ASN A 60 -3.68 -4.44 -9.54
N LYS A 61 -3.38 -5.25 -8.50
CA LYS A 61 -4.31 -6.21 -7.91
C LYS A 61 -5.65 -5.47 -7.92
N LYS A 62 -6.63 -5.95 -8.70
CA LYS A 62 -7.98 -5.38 -8.69
C LYS A 62 -8.29 -5.21 -7.22
N ARG A 63 -8.43 -3.95 -6.78
CA ARG A 63 -8.63 -3.59 -5.39
C ARG A 63 -9.68 -4.54 -4.83
N PRO A 64 -9.48 -5.11 -3.62
CA PRO A 64 -10.47 -5.98 -3.02
C PRO A 64 -11.86 -5.34 -3.11
N LYS A 65 -12.91 -6.12 -3.43
CA LYS A 65 -14.28 -5.61 -3.69
C LYS A 65 -14.83 -4.63 -2.64
N HIS A 66 -14.32 -4.67 -1.41
CA HIS A 66 -14.70 -3.75 -0.34
C HIS A 66 -14.10 -2.32 -0.46
N TYR A 67 -13.23 -2.06 -1.44
CA TYR A 67 -12.72 -0.73 -1.77
C TYR A 67 -13.50 -0.02 -2.90
N GLY A 68 -14.59 -0.64 -3.41
CA GLY A 68 -15.47 -0.05 -4.43
C GLY A 68 -14.85 0.08 -5.83
N ASP A 69 -15.72 0.24 -6.83
CA ASP A 69 -15.34 0.52 -8.21
C ASP A 69 -14.86 1.97 -8.35
N ALA A 70 -13.64 2.29 -7.87
CA ALA A 70 -12.79 3.44 -8.24
C ALA A 70 -13.36 4.88 -8.35
N GLU A 71 -14.65 5.13 -8.10
CA GLU A 71 -15.29 6.42 -8.38
C GLU A 71 -15.30 7.34 -7.15
N PHE A 72 -15.12 6.77 -5.95
CA PHE A 72 -15.02 7.51 -4.68
C PHE A 72 -13.92 6.90 -3.83
N ASP A 73 -12.90 7.69 -3.49
CA ASP A 73 -11.91 7.25 -2.52
C ASP A 73 -12.38 7.50 -1.08
N LEU A 74 -11.61 7.00 -0.11
CA LEU A 74 -11.96 7.10 1.31
C LEU A 74 -12.08 8.56 1.78
N ILE A 75 -11.36 9.49 1.14
CA ILE A 75 -11.44 10.92 1.44
C ILE A 75 -12.72 11.51 0.89
N ASP A 76 -13.11 11.14 -0.33
CA ASP A 76 -14.38 11.57 -0.91
C ASP A 76 -15.56 11.06 -0.07
N TYR A 77 -15.45 9.83 0.45
CA TYR A 77 -16.40 9.26 1.39
C TYR A 77 -16.51 10.08 2.70
N TRP A 78 -15.39 10.48 3.30
CA TRP A 78 -15.43 11.32 4.51
C TRP A 78 -16.00 12.70 4.20
N CYS A 79 -15.58 13.33 3.11
CA CYS A 79 -16.03 14.67 2.71
C CYS A 79 -17.55 14.76 2.47
N THR A 80 -18.19 13.64 2.10
CA THR A 80 -19.63 13.59 1.83
C THR A 80 -20.49 13.23 3.04
N ARG A 81 -19.93 12.57 4.06
CA ARG A 81 -20.71 12.03 5.19
C ARG A 81 -20.36 12.58 6.56
N TYR A 82 -19.11 13.00 6.77
CA TYR A 82 -18.67 13.41 8.09
C TYR A 82 -19.13 14.83 8.38
N SER A 83 -19.50 15.10 9.63
CA SER A 83 -19.60 16.46 10.13
C SER A 83 -18.25 17.19 10.00
N LYS A 84 -18.27 18.52 10.07
CA LYS A 84 -17.05 19.33 10.00
C LYS A 84 -16.01 18.92 11.06
N GLU A 85 -16.47 18.53 12.25
CA GLU A 85 -15.61 18.13 13.37
C GLU A 85 -15.01 16.73 13.15
N GLU A 86 -15.82 15.77 12.73
CA GLU A 86 -15.36 14.41 12.39
C GLU A 86 -14.36 14.45 11.23
N LEU A 87 -14.63 15.26 10.19
CA LEU A 87 -13.74 15.42 9.05
C LEU A 87 -12.39 16.01 9.47
N ARG A 88 -12.42 17.05 10.32
CA ARG A 88 -11.20 17.64 10.91
C ARG A 88 -10.40 16.60 11.71
N GLY A 89 -11.08 15.75 12.48
CA GLY A 89 -10.45 14.64 13.20
C GLY A 89 -9.81 13.62 12.27
N ALA A 90 -10.52 13.20 11.22
CA ALA A 90 -10.04 12.22 10.25
C ALA A 90 -8.78 12.70 9.51
N PHE A 91 -8.77 13.95 9.02
CA PHE A 91 -7.58 14.52 8.38
C PHE A 91 -6.40 14.67 9.35
N LYS A 92 -6.63 15.13 10.59
CA LYS A 92 -5.58 15.19 11.62
C LYS A 92 -4.96 13.82 11.88
N SER A 93 -5.78 12.78 11.96
CA SER A 93 -5.31 11.41 12.18
C SER A 93 -4.43 10.91 11.03
N GLN A 94 -4.83 11.12 9.77
CA GLN A 94 -4.00 10.73 8.61
C GLN A 94 -2.68 11.51 8.61
N LEU A 95 -2.72 12.83 8.80
CA LEU A 95 -1.51 13.66 8.83
C LEU A 95 -0.55 13.23 9.95
N SER A 96 -1.05 12.97 11.17
CA SER A 96 -0.22 12.44 12.27
C SER A 96 0.40 11.11 11.89
N LYS A 97 -0.40 10.15 11.43
CA LYS A 97 0.08 8.82 11.03
C LYS A 97 1.24 8.88 10.04
N TYR A 98 1.15 9.73 9.03
CA TYR A 98 2.18 9.84 7.99
C TYR A 98 3.39 10.65 8.47
N THR A 99 3.19 11.65 9.33
CA THR A 99 4.28 12.38 10.00
C THR A 99 5.07 11.46 10.92
N ASP A 100 4.39 10.65 11.73
CA ASP A 100 4.99 9.71 12.69
C ASP A 100 5.75 8.58 12.00
N ARG A 101 5.52 8.35 10.69
CA ARG A 101 6.23 7.34 9.89
C ARG A 101 7.50 7.85 9.23
N LEU A 102 7.72 9.16 9.18
CA LEU A 102 8.96 9.75 8.65
C LEU A 102 10.15 9.24 9.48
N GLY A 103 11.18 8.72 8.81
CA GLY A 103 12.35 8.12 9.47
C GLY A 103 12.18 6.70 9.98
N TYR A 104 10.99 6.10 9.89
CA TYR A 104 10.72 4.72 10.35
C TYR A 104 10.44 3.73 9.23
N LYS A 105 10.14 4.20 8.02
CA LYS A 105 9.82 3.37 6.86
C LYS A 105 10.80 3.66 5.72
N ASP A 106 11.03 2.66 4.87
CA ASP A 106 12.07 2.68 3.83
C ASP A 106 11.93 3.79 2.77
N ASP A 107 10.73 4.36 2.56
CA ASP A 107 10.49 5.41 1.56
C ASP A 107 9.85 6.65 2.21
N GLU A 108 10.69 7.59 2.63
CA GLU A 108 10.26 8.85 3.22
C GLU A 108 9.60 9.78 2.21
N ILE A 109 9.97 9.69 0.92
CA ILE A 109 9.40 10.53 -0.13
C ILE A 109 7.93 10.17 -0.34
N ASP A 110 7.62 8.88 -0.41
CA ASP A 110 6.24 8.40 -0.52
C ASP A 110 5.37 8.89 0.66
N GLU A 111 5.91 8.92 1.87
CA GLU A 111 5.16 9.40 3.04
C GLU A 111 4.99 10.92 3.03
N LEU A 112 6.00 11.69 2.58
CA LEU A 112 5.89 13.12 2.34
C LEU A 112 4.83 13.44 1.28
N ASP A 113 4.80 12.68 0.18
CA ASP A 113 3.79 12.82 -0.87
C ASP A 113 2.37 12.57 -0.33
N LYS A 114 2.21 11.61 0.59
CA LYS A 114 0.92 11.40 1.27
C LYS A 114 0.54 12.60 2.14
N ILE A 115 1.47 13.16 2.91
CA ILE A 115 1.20 14.36 3.73
C ILE A 115 0.74 15.52 2.84
N ILE A 116 1.40 15.72 1.70
CA ILE A 116 1.05 16.76 0.72
C ILE A 116 -0.36 16.54 0.15
N ASP A 117 -0.68 15.31 -0.25
CA ASP A 117 -1.99 14.95 -0.80
C ASP A 117 -3.12 15.24 0.21
N TYR A 118 -3.00 14.73 1.45
CA TYR A 118 -4.02 14.94 2.49
C TYR A 118 -4.17 16.43 2.86
N THR A 119 -3.07 17.17 2.97
CA THR A 119 -3.10 18.60 3.30
C THR A 119 -3.78 19.41 2.19
N THR A 120 -3.44 19.13 0.93
CA THR A 120 -4.00 19.80 -0.25
C THR A 120 -5.51 19.57 -0.32
N ARG A 121 -5.95 18.32 -0.21
CA ARG A 121 -7.37 17.97 -0.25
C ARG A 121 -8.17 18.61 0.87
N TYR A 122 -7.64 18.62 2.09
CA TYR A 122 -8.34 19.25 3.22
C TYR A 122 -8.49 20.77 3.02
N ARG A 123 -7.41 21.45 2.59
CA ARG A 123 -7.46 22.88 2.25
C ARG A 123 -8.51 23.16 1.18
N ASP A 124 -8.54 22.36 0.12
CA ASP A 124 -9.44 22.57 -1.01
C ASP A 124 -10.90 22.29 -0.63
N HIS A 125 -11.15 21.30 0.25
CA HIS A 125 -12.47 21.10 0.85
C HIS A 125 -12.92 22.34 1.66
N LEU A 126 -12.04 22.88 2.52
CA LEU A 126 -12.37 24.08 3.31
C LEU A 126 -12.68 25.30 2.43
N LYS A 127 -11.95 25.50 1.33
CA LYS A 127 -12.23 26.56 0.36
C LYS A 127 -13.61 26.40 -0.27
N LYS A 128 -13.95 25.19 -0.76
CA LYS A 128 -15.27 24.90 -1.34
C LYS A 128 -16.41 25.18 -0.35
N VAL A 129 -16.23 24.77 0.91
CA VAL A 129 -17.23 25.02 1.96
C VAL A 129 -17.37 26.53 2.22
N ALA A 130 -16.29 27.30 2.24
CA ALA A 130 -16.34 28.75 2.41
C ALA A 130 -17.10 29.43 1.27
N GLU A 131 -16.78 29.10 0.01
CA GLU A 131 -17.44 29.64 -1.19
C GLU A 131 -18.94 29.30 -1.26
N THR A 132 -19.35 28.18 -0.67
CA THR A 132 -20.77 27.76 -0.65
C THR A 132 -21.57 28.53 0.41
N ASN A 133 -20.95 29.02 1.49
CA ASN A 133 -21.64 29.78 2.54
C ASN A 133 -21.78 31.28 2.21
N GLU A 134 -21.15 31.76 1.13
CA GLU A 134 -21.22 33.16 0.66
C GLU A 134 -22.29 33.38 -0.45
N LYS A 135 -23.01 32.33 -0.86
CA LYS A 135 -24.15 32.39 -1.77
C LYS A 135 -25.47 32.18 -1.04
#